data_AF-A0A661IP32-F1
#
_entry.id   AF-A0A661IP32-F1
#
_cell.length_a   1.000
_cell.length_b   1.000
_cell.length_c   1.000
_cell.angle_alpha   90.00
_cell.angle_beta   90.00
_cell.angle_gamma   90.00
#
_symmetry.space_group_name_H-M   'P 1'
#
loop_
_entity.id
_entity.type
_entity.pdbx_description
1 polymer ?
#
loop_
_entity_poly.entity_id
_entity_poly.type
_entity_poly.pdbx_seq_one_letter_code
_entity_poly.pdbx_strand_id
1 'polypeptide(L)'
;MDLFRVLRKKEDDLLARIVNYTILVSKTVEKLKELVEFLIKKEEKRKITSIFSEIDMLETEADEVRRKLTEEIAAGSFFSYLREDFLLLLETIDDIADSAKDASKILIESKLNEESILFLFHNSGGIRYVDFLLNTVRMLIKCLESLRKVPPKKLISLVRSVELSEEDADKMKTELMKSLYEKTKELSILDIISLKDFLNVVDNIADKAEDSSDIILRMVAKGYA
;
A
#
# COMPACT_ATOMS: atom_id res chain seq x y z
N MET A 1 -16.12 -7.83 37.27
CA MET A 1 -15.62 -7.97 35.89
C MET A 1 -14.11 -7.82 35.97
N ASP A 2 -13.37 -8.79 35.44
CA ASP A 2 -11.90 -8.80 35.50
C ASP A 2 -11.33 -7.69 34.60
N LEU A 3 -10.57 -6.75 35.18
CA LEU A 3 -10.02 -5.58 34.49
C LEU A 3 -9.20 -6.02 33.26
N PHE A 4 -8.45 -7.12 33.38
CA PHE A 4 -7.67 -7.69 32.29
C PHE A 4 -8.53 -8.12 31.09
N ARG A 5 -9.71 -8.69 31.35
CA ARG A 5 -10.63 -9.11 30.29
C ARG A 5 -11.23 -7.92 29.55
N VAL A 6 -11.47 -6.81 30.25
CA VAL A 6 -11.97 -5.56 29.65
C VAL A 6 -10.88 -4.90 28.80
N LEU A 7 -9.65 -4.85 29.29
CA LEU A 7 -8.50 -4.31 28.54
C LEU A 7 -8.27 -5.11 27.25
N ARG A 8 -8.20 -6.44 27.35
CA ARG A 8 -7.99 -7.32 26.18
C ARG A 8 -9.07 -7.13 25.10
N LYS A 9 -10.34 -7.03 25.50
CA LYS A 9 -11.45 -6.84 24.54
C LYS A 9 -11.32 -5.51 23.78
N LYS A 10 -10.88 -4.44 24.44
CA LYS A 10 -10.67 -3.14 23.78
C LYS A 10 -9.48 -3.16 22.82
N GLU A 11 -8.41 -3.86 23.18
CA GLU A 11 -7.28 -4.08 22.27
C GLU A 11 -7.68 -4.86 21.01
N ASP A 12 -8.48 -5.93 21.17
CA ASP A 12 -8.98 -6.73 20.05
C ASP A 12 -9.90 -5.90 19.12
N ASP A 13 -10.72 -5.02 19.69
CA ASP A 13 -11.56 -4.09 18.92
C ASP A 13 -10.74 -3.08 18.13
N LEU A 14 -9.71 -2.47 18.76
CA LEU A 14 -8.83 -1.56 18.05
C LEU A 14 -8.06 -2.27 16.92
N LEU A 15 -7.54 -3.47 17.18
CA LEU A 15 -6.88 -4.28 16.14
C LEU A 15 -7.82 -4.56 14.96
N ALA A 16 -9.07 -4.92 15.22
CA ALA A 16 -10.05 -5.14 14.16
C ALA A 16 -10.29 -3.87 13.33
N ARG A 17 -10.30 -2.70 13.96
CA ARG A 17 -10.43 -1.41 13.26
C ARG A 17 -9.19 -1.04 12.46
N ILE A 18 -7.98 -1.36 12.95
CA ILE A 18 -6.74 -1.20 12.19
C ILE A 18 -6.76 -2.10 10.96
N VAL A 19 -7.17 -3.36 11.08
CA VAL A 19 -7.35 -4.27 9.92
C VAL A 19 -8.33 -3.68 8.90
N ASN A 20 -9.49 -3.19 9.34
CA ASN A 20 -10.47 -2.57 8.46
C ASN A 20 -9.92 -1.30 7.78
N TYR A 21 -9.12 -0.52 8.50
CA TYR A 21 -8.40 0.64 7.95
C TYR A 21 -7.40 0.20 6.87
N THR A 22 -6.59 -0.83 7.09
CA THR A 22 -5.67 -1.37 6.07
C THR A 22 -6.41 -1.91 4.85
N ILE A 23 -7.59 -2.52 5.05
CA ILE A 23 -8.46 -2.94 3.94
C ILE A 23 -8.97 -1.72 3.16
N LEU A 24 -9.37 -0.64 3.83
CA LEU A 24 -9.74 0.62 3.17
C LEU A 24 -8.57 1.18 2.34
N VAL A 25 -7.38 1.25 2.92
CA VAL A 25 -6.13 1.64 2.23
C VAL A 25 -5.90 0.77 1.00
N SER A 26 -6.03 -0.55 1.08
CA SER A 26 -5.83 -1.43 -0.08
C SER A 26 -6.75 -1.13 -1.26
N LYS A 27 -7.94 -0.55 -1.04
CA LYS A 27 -8.86 -0.15 -2.12
C LYS A 27 -8.31 0.98 -2.96
N THR A 28 -7.46 1.86 -2.40
CA THR A 28 -6.78 2.91 -3.19
C THR A 28 -5.85 2.29 -4.23
N VAL A 29 -5.11 1.23 -3.85
CA VAL A 29 -4.23 0.46 -4.72
C VAL A 29 -5.04 -0.33 -5.77
N GLU A 30 -6.16 -0.92 -5.37
CA GLU A 30 -7.09 -1.57 -6.32
C GLU A 30 -7.63 -0.58 -7.36
N LYS A 31 -7.95 0.64 -6.95
CA LYS A 31 -8.40 1.70 -7.86
C LYS A 31 -7.28 2.25 -8.73
N LEU A 32 -6.04 2.33 -8.23
CA LEU A 32 -4.86 2.61 -9.07
C LEU A 32 -4.71 1.54 -10.16
N LYS A 33 -4.89 0.26 -9.82
CA LYS A 33 -4.86 -0.81 -10.82
C LYS A 33 -5.96 -0.61 -11.88
N GLU A 34 -7.19 -0.32 -11.45
CA GLU A 34 -8.30 -0.01 -12.36
C GLU A 34 -7.99 1.18 -13.27
N LEU A 35 -7.37 2.24 -12.74
CA LEU A 35 -6.91 3.40 -13.52
C LEU A 35 -5.94 2.97 -14.61
N VAL A 36 -4.93 2.16 -14.27
CA VAL A 36 -3.95 1.64 -15.24
C VAL A 36 -4.65 0.80 -16.32
N GLU A 37 -5.61 -0.05 -15.96
CA GLU A 37 -6.39 -0.82 -16.93
C GLU A 37 -7.20 0.08 -17.88
N PHE A 38 -7.79 1.16 -17.37
CA PHE A 38 -8.56 2.11 -18.18
C PHE A 38 -7.65 2.87 -19.15
N LEU A 39 -6.44 3.22 -18.73
CA LEU A 39 -5.42 3.83 -19.59
C LEU A 39 -4.98 2.87 -20.70
N ILE A 40 -4.76 1.58 -20.39
CA ILE A 40 -4.44 0.56 -21.41
C ILE A 40 -5.58 0.39 -22.42
N LYS A 41 -6.83 0.33 -21.94
CA LYS A 41 -8.04 0.13 -22.77
C LYS A 41 -8.47 1.39 -23.53
N LYS A 42 -7.82 2.53 -23.28
CA LYS A 42 -8.17 3.84 -23.86
C LYS A 42 -9.63 4.23 -23.58
N GLU A 43 -10.05 4.02 -22.33
CA GLU A 43 -11.39 4.40 -21.88
C GLU A 43 -11.63 5.91 -22.00
N GLU A 44 -12.91 6.30 -22.00
CA GLU A 44 -13.28 7.71 -22.07
C GLU A 44 -12.65 8.53 -20.94
N LYS A 45 -12.14 9.73 -21.29
CA LYS A 45 -11.52 10.65 -20.32
C LYS A 45 -12.36 10.89 -19.06
N ARG A 46 -13.69 10.95 -19.20
CA ARG A 46 -14.62 11.10 -18.06
C ARG A 46 -14.54 9.94 -17.07
N LYS A 47 -14.41 8.70 -17.55
CA LYS A 47 -14.26 7.52 -16.70
C LYS A 47 -12.90 7.52 -15.99
N ILE A 48 -11.84 7.87 -16.72
CA ILE A 48 -10.48 8.01 -16.16
C ILE A 48 -10.47 9.07 -15.04
N THR A 49 -11.08 10.23 -15.27
CA THR A 49 -11.20 11.28 -14.25
C THR A 49 -12.05 10.83 -13.06
N SER A 50 -13.14 10.07 -13.29
CA SER A 50 -13.95 9.51 -12.21
C SER A 50 -13.14 8.59 -11.31
N ILE A 51 -12.36 7.66 -11.89
CA ILE A 51 -11.51 6.75 -11.11
C ILE A 51 -10.46 7.53 -10.30
N PHE A 52 -9.83 8.55 -10.88
CA PHE A 52 -8.89 9.38 -10.13
C PHE A 52 -9.55 10.09 -8.95
N SER A 53 -10.77 10.63 -9.13
CA SER A 53 -11.55 11.21 -8.02
C SER A 53 -11.93 10.17 -6.96
N GLU A 54 -12.20 8.92 -7.34
CA GLU A 54 -12.44 7.84 -6.38
C GLU A 54 -11.19 7.50 -5.55
N ILE A 55 -10.00 7.53 -6.16
CA ILE A 55 -8.72 7.34 -5.44
C ILE A 55 -8.50 8.46 -4.42
N ASP A 56 -8.68 9.72 -4.82
CA ASP A 56 -8.56 10.89 -3.94
C ASP A 56 -9.55 10.82 -2.76
N MET A 57 -10.81 10.45 -3.02
CA MET A 57 -11.81 10.25 -1.96
C MET A 57 -11.43 9.13 -0.98
N LEU A 58 -10.91 8.00 -1.48
CA LEU A 58 -10.51 6.88 -0.64
C LEU A 58 -9.29 7.19 0.23
N GLU A 59 -8.30 7.92 -0.29
CA GLU A 59 -7.16 8.40 0.52
C GLU A 59 -7.63 9.40 1.59
N THR A 60 -8.54 10.32 1.27
CA THR A 60 -9.09 11.25 2.26
C THR A 60 -9.90 10.53 3.34
N GLU A 61 -10.66 9.49 2.96
CA GLU A 61 -11.35 8.63 3.92
C GLU A 61 -10.36 7.88 4.82
N ALA A 62 -9.27 7.36 4.25
CA ALA A 62 -8.22 6.67 4.97
C ALA A 62 -7.53 7.59 6.00
N ASP A 63 -7.12 8.79 5.61
CA ASP A 63 -6.50 9.78 6.51
C ASP A 63 -7.42 10.14 7.69
N GLU A 64 -8.72 10.34 7.43
CA GLU A 64 -9.71 10.60 8.48
C GLU A 64 -9.88 9.42 9.46
N VAL A 65 -9.84 8.18 8.96
CA VAL A 65 -9.87 6.98 9.81
C VAL A 65 -8.59 6.87 10.63
N ARG A 66 -7.42 7.08 10.02
CA ARG A 66 -6.13 7.10 10.69
C ARG A 66 -6.11 8.10 11.83
N ARG A 67 -6.53 9.34 11.57
CA ARG A 67 -6.58 10.41 12.57
C ARG A 67 -7.39 10.00 13.79
N LYS A 68 -8.58 9.42 13.58
CA LYS A 68 -9.44 8.92 14.68
C LYS A 68 -8.77 7.80 15.48
N LEU A 69 -8.11 6.86 14.82
CA LEU A 69 -7.36 5.78 15.48
C LEU A 69 -6.19 6.33 16.30
N THR A 70 -5.45 7.28 15.75
CA THR A 70 -4.35 7.98 16.42
C THR A 70 -4.82 8.72 17.66
N GLU A 71 -5.90 9.50 17.57
CA GLU A 71 -6.50 10.21 18.71
C GLU A 71 -6.91 9.24 19.84
N GLU A 72 -7.47 8.08 19.48
CA GLU A 72 -7.87 7.06 20.46
C GLU A 72 -6.67 6.36 21.12
N ILE A 73 -5.63 6.02 20.36
CA ILE A 73 -4.38 5.45 20.90
C ILE A 73 -3.72 6.45 21.85
N ALA A 74 -3.71 7.74 21.49
CA ALA A 74 -3.14 8.81 22.30
C ALA A 74 -3.93 9.05 23.60
N ALA A 75 -5.27 9.00 23.54
CA ALA A 75 -6.13 9.20 24.70
C ALA A 75 -6.26 7.96 25.61
N GLY A 76 -5.94 6.77 25.10
CA GLY A 76 -6.23 5.48 25.73
C GLY A 76 -5.24 5.03 26.83
N SER A 77 -5.72 4.19 27.74
CA SER A 77 -4.90 3.51 28.77
C SER A 77 -4.34 2.15 28.34
N PHE A 78 -4.63 1.71 27.11
CA PHE A 78 -4.20 0.42 26.54
C PHE A 78 -2.90 0.61 25.73
N PHE A 79 -2.19 -0.49 25.43
CA PHE A 79 -0.93 -0.46 24.68
C PHE A 79 0.18 0.41 25.26
N SER A 80 0.22 0.69 26.56
CA SER A 80 1.16 1.70 27.11
C SER A 80 2.63 1.51 26.72
N TYR A 81 3.08 0.28 26.47
CA TYR A 81 4.43 -0.04 26.00
C TYR A 81 4.56 -0.27 24.46
N LEU A 82 3.44 -0.23 23.73
CA LEU A 82 3.31 -0.42 22.28
C LEU A 82 2.69 0.78 21.54
N ARG A 83 2.29 1.86 22.24
CA ARG A 83 1.60 3.00 21.61
C ARG A 83 2.40 3.56 20.45
N GLU A 84 3.69 3.74 20.65
CA GLU A 84 4.60 4.23 19.61
C GLU A 84 4.60 3.29 18.40
N ASP A 85 4.66 1.97 18.61
CA ASP A 85 4.63 1.00 17.51
C ASP A 85 3.30 1.05 16.75
N PHE A 86 2.17 1.20 17.45
CA PHE A 86 0.86 1.34 16.81
C PHE A 86 0.69 2.66 16.05
N LEU A 87 1.20 3.76 16.60
CA LEU A 87 1.17 5.06 15.93
C LEU A 87 2.02 5.02 14.66
N LEU A 88 3.23 4.47 14.75
CA LEU A 88 4.11 4.27 13.59
C LEU A 88 3.47 3.34 12.56
N LEU A 89 2.86 2.24 13.01
CA LEU A 89 2.14 1.31 12.12
C LEU A 89 1.02 2.02 11.35
N LEU A 90 0.24 2.88 12.01
CA LEU A 90 -0.82 3.66 11.37
C LEU A 90 -0.28 4.65 10.34
N GLU A 91 0.81 5.34 10.66
CA GLU A 91 1.49 6.27 9.74
C GLU A 91 2.03 5.52 8.50
N THR A 92 2.74 4.42 8.72
CA THR A 92 3.32 3.62 7.62
C THR A 92 2.24 2.98 6.74
N ILE A 93 1.10 2.55 7.30
CA ILE A 93 -0.02 2.03 6.50
C ILE A 93 -0.65 3.15 5.64
N ASP A 94 -0.70 4.39 6.14
CA ASP A 94 -1.25 5.54 5.40
C ASP A 94 -0.46 5.84 4.13
N ASP A 95 0.88 5.78 4.24
CA ASP A 95 1.80 6.07 3.14
C ASP A 95 1.52 5.17 1.91
N ILE A 96 0.89 3.99 2.09
CA ILE A 96 0.44 3.12 1.00
C ILE A 96 -0.64 3.81 0.15
N ALA A 97 -1.65 4.41 0.80
CA ALA A 97 -2.73 5.12 0.12
C ALA A 97 -2.22 6.39 -0.56
N ASP A 98 -1.36 7.14 0.13
CA ASP A 98 -0.72 8.35 -0.40
C ASP A 98 0.09 8.03 -1.65
N SER A 99 0.91 6.97 -1.60
CA SER A 99 1.70 6.51 -2.74
C SER A 99 0.83 6.10 -3.93
N ALA A 100 -0.31 5.44 -3.69
CA ALA A 100 -1.24 5.09 -4.76
C ALA A 100 -1.88 6.32 -5.41
N LYS A 101 -2.26 7.33 -4.61
CA LYS A 101 -2.79 8.61 -5.08
C LYS A 101 -1.75 9.41 -5.87
N ASP A 102 -0.53 9.54 -5.35
CA ASP A 102 0.54 10.29 -6.00
C ASP A 102 0.97 9.64 -7.32
N ALA A 103 1.09 8.31 -7.34
CA ALA A 103 1.33 7.56 -8.57
C ALA A 103 0.21 7.80 -9.61
N SER A 104 -1.05 7.77 -9.17
CA SER A 104 -2.19 8.06 -10.04
C SER A 104 -2.16 9.48 -10.60
N LYS A 105 -1.81 10.46 -9.76
CA LYS A 105 -1.69 11.87 -10.14
C LYS A 105 -0.64 12.06 -11.24
N ILE A 106 0.52 11.40 -11.12
CA ILE A 106 1.56 11.42 -12.15
C ILE A 106 0.98 10.97 -13.50
N LEU A 107 0.27 9.85 -13.55
CA LEU A 107 -0.31 9.31 -14.78
C LEU A 107 -1.34 10.27 -15.43
N ILE A 108 -2.15 10.94 -14.61
CA ILE A 108 -3.18 11.86 -15.09
C ILE A 108 -2.59 13.19 -15.57
N GLU A 109 -1.67 13.77 -14.81
CA GLU A 109 -1.17 15.13 -15.04
C GLU A 109 -0.07 15.21 -16.10
N SER A 110 0.74 14.16 -16.25
CA SER A 110 1.84 14.11 -17.23
C SER A 110 1.37 14.02 -18.68
N LYS A 111 0.09 13.69 -18.92
CA LYS A 111 -0.51 13.57 -20.27
C LYS A 111 0.33 12.67 -21.19
N LEU A 112 0.73 11.51 -20.67
CA LEU A 112 1.54 10.53 -21.38
C LEU A 112 0.98 10.21 -22.77
N ASN A 113 1.87 10.03 -23.73
CA ASN A 113 1.47 9.48 -25.02
C ASN A 113 0.93 8.05 -24.84
N GLU A 114 -0.08 7.69 -25.64
CA GLU A 114 -0.72 6.36 -25.58
C GLU A 114 0.30 5.22 -25.81
N GLU A 115 1.29 5.44 -26.68
CA GLU A 115 2.36 4.49 -26.93
C GLU A 115 3.20 4.23 -25.67
N SER A 116 3.53 5.28 -24.92
CA SER A 116 4.29 5.20 -23.67
C SER A 116 3.52 4.45 -22.58
N ILE A 117 2.21 4.67 -22.47
CA ILE A 117 1.31 3.93 -21.57
C ILE A 117 1.30 2.44 -21.93
N LEU A 118 1.04 2.12 -23.19
CA LEU A 118 0.99 0.73 -23.66
C LEU A 118 2.34 0.03 -23.52
N PHE A 119 3.44 0.75 -23.78
CA PHE A 119 4.78 0.23 -23.61
C PHE A 119 5.05 -0.20 -22.17
N LEU A 120 4.84 0.67 -21.18
CA LEU A 120 5.13 0.33 -19.79
C LEU A 120 4.15 -0.73 -19.27
N PHE A 121 2.85 -0.45 -19.35
CA PHE A 121 1.86 -1.22 -18.61
C PHE A 121 1.44 -2.51 -19.28
N HIS A 122 1.39 -2.56 -20.62
CA HIS A 122 1.00 -3.75 -21.36
C HIS A 122 2.21 -4.54 -21.88
N ASN A 123 3.12 -3.89 -22.60
CA ASN A 123 4.20 -4.60 -23.31
C ASN A 123 5.36 -5.02 -22.39
N SER A 124 5.69 -4.19 -21.40
CA SER A 124 6.80 -4.44 -20.46
C SER A 124 6.33 -5.09 -19.14
N GLY A 125 5.02 -5.26 -18.96
CA GLY A 125 4.44 -5.94 -17.80
C GLY A 125 4.07 -5.04 -16.62
N GLY A 126 4.04 -3.71 -16.77
CA GLY A 126 3.73 -2.80 -15.67
C GLY A 126 2.40 -3.06 -14.95
N ILE A 127 1.36 -3.59 -15.62
CA ILE A 127 0.12 -3.99 -14.92
C ILE A 127 0.34 -5.12 -13.92
N ARG A 128 1.20 -6.08 -14.25
CA ARG A 128 1.55 -7.20 -13.38
C ARG A 128 2.42 -6.73 -12.21
N TYR A 129 3.23 -5.70 -12.41
CA TYR A 129 3.94 -5.06 -11.32
C TYR A 129 2.96 -4.46 -10.30
N VAL A 130 1.92 -3.73 -10.76
CA VAL A 130 0.85 -3.24 -9.87
C VAL A 130 0.13 -4.39 -9.14
N ASP A 131 -0.04 -5.56 -9.79
CA ASP A 131 -0.55 -6.76 -9.12
C ASP A 131 0.35 -7.29 -7.99
N PHE A 132 1.67 -7.26 -8.17
CA PHE A 132 2.63 -7.62 -7.12
C PHE A 132 2.53 -6.66 -5.93
N LEU A 133 2.48 -5.34 -6.18
CA LEU A 133 2.31 -4.34 -5.12
C LEU A 133 1.03 -4.58 -4.31
N LEU A 134 -0.10 -4.80 -4.99
CA LEU A 134 -1.37 -5.12 -4.35
C LEU A 134 -1.32 -6.45 -3.56
N ASN A 135 -0.59 -7.44 -4.07
CA ASN A 135 -0.39 -8.69 -3.35
C ASN A 135 0.40 -8.49 -2.05
N THR A 136 1.45 -7.68 -2.05
CA THR A 136 2.22 -7.35 -0.84
C THR A 136 1.31 -6.73 0.24
N VAL A 137 0.45 -5.77 -0.13
CA VAL A 137 -0.55 -5.18 0.79
C VAL A 137 -1.54 -6.22 1.32
N ARG A 138 -2.01 -7.14 0.47
CA ARG A 138 -2.89 -8.25 0.91
C ARG A 138 -2.21 -9.20 1.89
N MET A 139 -0.90 -9.38 1.78
CA MET A 139 -0.12 -10.19 2.70
C MET A 139 0.08 -9.49 4.05
N LEU A 140 0.28 -8.17 4.05
CA LEU A 140 0.23 -7.35 5.26
C LEU A 140 -1.12 -7.48 5.97
N ILE A 141 -2.24 -7.39 5.25
CA ILE A 141 -3.58 -7.55 5.83
C ILE A 141 -3.71 -8.91 6.54
N LYS A 142 -3.25 -10.00 5.91
CA LYS A 142 -3.22 -11.34 6.53
C LYS A 142 -2.34 -11.39 7.78
N CYS A 143 -1.24 -10.65 7.79
CA CYS A 143 -0.35 -10.53 8.95
C CYS A 143 -1.10 -9.88 10.13
N LEU A 144 -1.72 -8.71 9.90
CA LEU A 144 -2.53 -7.99 10.89
C LEU A 144 -3.71 -8.82 11.39
N GLU A 145 -4.43 -9.49 10.49
CA GLU A 145 -5.55 -10.37 10.84
C GLU A 145 -5.13 -11.52 11.75
N SER A 146 -3.88 -11.98 11.64
CA SER A 146 -3.34 -13.11 12.39
C SER A 146 -2.73 -12.71 13.74
N LEU A 147 -2.44 -11.43 13.95
CA LEU A 147 -1.87 -10.90 15.19
C LEU A 147 -2.76 -11.27 16.39
N ARG A 148 -2.18 -11.84 17.46
CA ARG A 148 -2.89 -12.39 18.65
C ARG A 148 -3.76 -13.63 18.42
N LYS A 149 -3.82 -14.15 17.18
CA LYS A 149 -4.64 -15.31 16.83
C LYS A 149 -3.81 -16.55 16.48
N VAL A 150 -2.51 -16.38 16.21
CA VAL A 150 -1.60 -17.48 15.85
C VAL A 150 -0.33 -17.45 16.71
N PRO A 151 0.39 -18.56 16.86
CA PRO A 151 1.66 -18.56 17.59
C PRO A 151 2.71 -17.63 16.93
N PRO A 152 3.65 -17.04 17.71
CA PRO A 152 4.66 -16.12 17.20
C PRO A 152 5.42 -16.64 15.97
N LYS A 153 5.80 -17.93 15.98
CA LYS A 153 6.49 -18.58 14.86
C LYS A 153 5.71 -18.50 13.53
N LYS A 154 4.38 -18.61 13.60
CA LYS A 154 3.53 -18.49 12.42
C LYS A 154 3.45 -17.04 11.95
N LEU A 155 3.37 -16.10 12.86
CA LEU A 155 3.35 -14.67 12.52
C LEU A 155 4.66 -14.21 11.87
N ILE A 156 5.82 -14.64 12.40
CA ILE A 156 7.13 -14.40 11.77
C ILE A 156 7.18 -14.95 10.34
N SER A 157 6.56 -16.11 10.09
CA SER A 157 6.48 -16.65 8.71
C SER A 157 5.59 -15.82 7.79
N LEU A 158 4.57 -15.14 8.32
CA LEU A 158 3.72 -14.24 7.55
C LEU A 158 4.46 -12.95 7.20
N VAL A 159 5.18 -12.35 8.16
CA VAL A 159 6.08 -11.20 7.93
C VAL A 159 7.08 -11.51 6.82
N ARG A 160 7.80 -12.64 6.92
CA ARG A 160 8.72 -13.08 5.86
C ARG A 160 8.04 -13.26 4.49
N SER A 161 6.75 -13.59 4.48
CA SER A 161 6.03 -13.71 3.22
C SER A 161 5.77 -12.33 2.60
N VAL A 162 5.56 -11.28 3.41
CA VAL A 162 5.45 -9.89 2.93
C VAL A 162 6.77 -9.43 2.32
N GLU A 163 7.89 -9.63 3.03
CA GLU A 163 9.27 -9.36 2.57
C GLU A 163 9.54 -10.03 1.21
N LEU A 164 9.26 -11.33 1.06
CA LEU A 164 9.45 -12.02 -0.21
C LEU A 164 8.58 -11.47 -1.36
N SER A 165 7.39 -10.93 -1.05
CA SER A 165 6.51 -10.33 -2.06
C SER A 165 7.00 -8.94 -2.47
N GLU A 166 7.57 -8.18 -1.55
CA GLU A 166 8.27 -6.92 -1.84
C GLU A 166 9.51 -7.19 -2.70
N GLU A 167 10.37 -8.15 -2.34
CA GLU A 167 11.56 -8.51 -3.14
C GLU A 167 11.20 -8.89 -4.59
N ASP A 168 10.06 -9.55 -4.80
CA ASP A 168 9.56 -9.90 -6.13
C ASP A 168 9.03 -8.69 -6.91
N ALA A 169 8.39 -7.74 -6.23
CA ALA A 169 8.00 -6.45 -6.83
C ALA A 169 9.23 -5.64 -7.24
N ASP A 170 10.25 -5.64 -6.39
CA ASP A 170 11.47 -4.85 -6.53
C ASP A 170 12.36 -5.34 -7.71
N LYS A 171 12.43 -6.67 -7.89
CA LYS A 171 12.98 -7.29 -9.11
C LYS A 171 12.24 -6.82 -10.36
N MET A 172 10.90 -6.78 -10.31
CA MET A 172 10.09 -6.38 -11.45
C MET A 172 10.24 -4.87 -11.77
N LYS A 173 10.32 -4.01 -10.76
CA LYS A 173 10.66 -2.59 -10.93
C LYS A 173 12.00 -2.43 -11.64
N THR A 174 13.01 -3.20 -11.24
CA THR A 174 14.34 -3.17 -11.87
C THR A 174 14.26 -3.52 -13.37
N GLU A 175 13.47 -4.52 -13.73
CA GLU A 175 13.25 -4.91 -15.14
C GLU A 175 12.49 -3.84 -15.94
N LEU A 176 11.45 -3.25 -15.35
CA LEU A 176 10.68 -2.16 -15.96
C LEU A 176 11.55 -0.92 -16.17
N MET A 177 12.38 -0.57 -15.20
CA MET A 177 13.29 0.58 -15.29
C MET A 177 14.33 0.39 -16.41
N LYS A 178 14.91 -0.80 -16.54
CA LYS A 178 15.81 -1.14 -17.66
C LYS A 178 15.10 -0.99 -19.01
N SER A 179 13.91 -1.56 -19.13
CA SER A 179 13.10 -1.49 -20.36
C SER A 179 12.77 -0.05 -20.74
N LEU A 180 12.48 0.80 -19.74
CA LEU A 180 12.21 2.23 -19.96
C LEU A 180 13.43 2.97 -20.50
N TYR A 181 14.63 2.72 -19.96
CA TYR A 181 15.86 3.36 -20.45
C TYR A 181 16.25 2.93 -21.87
N GLU A 182 15.96 1.69 -22.25
CA GLU A 182 16.19 1.21 -23.62
C GLU A 182 15.31 1.93 -24.66
N LYS A 183 14.13 2.44 -24.24
CA LYS A 183 13.19 3.18 -25.10
C LYS A 183 13.41 4.69 -25.19
N THR A 184 14.49 5.22 -24.62
CA THR A 184 14.81 6.66 -24.63
C THR A 184 14.94 7.30 -26.01
N LYS A 185 15.22 6.51 -27.06
CA LYS A 185 15.28 6.99 -28.44
C LYS A 185 13.93 7.01 -29.17
N GLU A 186 12.94 6.31 -28.62
CA GLU A 186 11.64 6.08 -29.26
C GLU A 186 10.54 6.89 -28.57
N LEU A 187 10.58 6.98 -27.24
CA LEU A 187 9.61 7.73 -26.45
C LEU A 187 10.08 9.16 -26.15
N SER A 188 9.14 10.05 -25.88
CA SER A 188 9.47 11.41 -25.50
C SER A 188 10.18 11.45 -24.14
N ILE A 189 11.12 12.38 -23.96
CA ILE A 189 11.88 12.53 -22.71
C ILE A 189 10.93 12.79 -21.53
N LEU A 190 9.86 13.57 -21.75
CA LEU A 190 8.86 13.83 -20.72
C LEU A 190 8.15 12.53 -20.29
N ASP A 191 7.74 11.69 -21.24
CA ASP A 191 7.12 10.39 -20.91
C ASP A 191 8.09 9.50 -20.12
N ILE A 192 9.36 9.43 -20.54
CA ILE A 192 10.37 8.64 -19.83
C ILE A 192 10.52 9.11 -18.38
N ILE A 193 10.61 10.43 -18.15
CA ILE A 193 10.72 10.99 -16.81
C ILE A 193 9.46 10.69 -15.99
N SER A 194 8.28 10.95 -16.54
CA SER A 194 7.01 10.71 -15.84
C SER A 194 6.76 9.24 -15.52
N LEU A 195 7.09 8.32 -16.43
CA LEU A 195 6.98 6.88 -16.17
C LEU A 195 8.00 6.40 -15.13
N LYS A 196 9.22 6.93 -15.16
CA LYS A 196 10.22 6.66 -14.12
C LYS A 196 9.75 7.15 -12.76
N ASP A 197 9.21 8.37 -12.70
CA ASP A 197 8.72 8.95 -11.45
C ASP A 197 7.51 8.19 -10.92
N PHE A 198 6.60 7.74 -11.80
CA PHE A 198 5.56 6.79 -11.46
C PHE A 198 6.12 5.52 -10.84
N LEU A 199 7.10 4.86 -11.48
CA LEU A 199 7.71 3.63 -10.96
C LEU A 199 8.36 3.82 -9.60
N ASN A 200 8.98 4.97 -9.34
CA ASN A 200 9.60 5.27 -8.05
C ASN A 200 8.58 5.56 -6.96
N VAL A 201 7.49 6.25 -7.27
CA VAL A 201 6.44 6.58 -6.30
C VAL A 201 5.59 5.36 -5.98
N VAL A 202 5.20 4.59 -6.99
CA VAL A 202 4.30 3.45 -6.82
C VAL A 202 4.97 2.29 -6.05
N ASP A 203 6.30 2.19 -6.12
CA ASP A 203 7.09 1.20 -5.38
C ASP A 203 6.90 1.29 -3.87
N ASN A 204 6.75 2.51 -3.35
CA ASN A 204 6.51 2.75 -1.93
C ASN A 204 5.28 1.99 -1.40
N ILE A 205 4.34 1.56 -2.25
CA ILE A 205 3.21 0.71 -1.84
C ILE A 205 3.71 -0.62 -1.24
N ALA A 206 4.69 -1.28 -1.87
CA ALA A 206 5.24 -2.52 -1.37
C ALA A 206 6.20 -2.27 -0.19
N ASP A 207 7.08 -1.26 -0.30
CA ASP A 207 8.01 -0.87 0.77
C ASP A 207 7.24 -0.58 2.07
N LYS A 208 6.16 0.21 1.99
CA LYS A 208 5.36 0.56 3.17
C LYS A 208 4.57 -0.60 3.71
N ALA A 209 4.20 -1.55 2.87
CA ALA A 209 3.60 -2.79 3.33
C ALA A 209 4.62 -3.68 4.08
N GLU A 210 5.86 -3.73 3.62
CA GLU A 210 6.99 -4.42 4.25
C GLU A 210 7.40 -3.74 5.57
N ASP A 211 7.66 -2.44 5.57
CA ASP A 211 7.91 -1.59 6.75
C ASP A 211 6.84 -1.83 7.84
N SER A 212 5.56 -1.85 7.45
CA SER A 212 4.43 -2.12 8.35
C SER A 212 4.51 -3.52 8.96
N SER A 213 4.90 -4.52 8.18
CA SER A 213 5.08 -5.90 8.66
C SER A 213 6.27 -6.03 9.61
N ASP A 214 7.30 -5.21 9.41
CA ASP A 214 8.47 -5.09 10.26
C ASP A 214 8.14 -4.48 11.62
N ILE A 215 7.25 -3.48 11.65
CA ILE A 215 6.70 -2.94 12.88
C ILE A 215 5.92 -4.03 13.64
N ILE A 216 5.12 -4.85 12.96
CA ILE A 216 4.44 -6.01 13.58
C ILE A 216 5.47 -6.98 14.19
N LEU A 217 6.59 -7.25 13.50
CA LEU A 217 7.66 -8.10 14.03
C LEU A 217 8.28 -7.50 15.31
N ARG A 218 8.48 -6.18 15.37
CA ARG A 218 8.95 -5.49 16.60
C ARG A 218 7.96 -5.66 17.75
N MET A 219 6.66 -5.56 17.48
CA MET A 219 5.62 -5.79 18.48
C MET A 219 5.65 -7.24 19.00
N VAL A 220 5.84 -8.22 18.11
CA VAL A 220 6.00 -9.64 18.48
C VAL A 220 7.23 -9.85 19.36
N ALA A 221 8.35 -9.21 19.04
CA ALA A 221 9.56 -9.26 19.86
C ALA A 221 9.35 -8.67 21.27
N LYS A 222 8.44 -7.68 21.40
CA LYS A 222 7.97 -7.12 22.67
C LYS A 222 6.91 -7.99 23.38
N GLY A 223 6.63 -9.20 22.87
CA GLY A 223 5.69 -10.15 23.46
C GLY A 223 4.23 -9.95 23.04
N TYR A 224 3.96 -9.12 22.03
CA TYR A 224 2.62 -8.91 21.49
C TYR A 224 2.35 -9.84 20.31
N ALA A 225 1.94 -11.08 20.61
CA ALA A 225 1.74 -12.14 19.63
C ALA A 225 0.46 -12.94 19.88
#